data_AF-A0A6J5V1M6-F1
#
_entry.id   AF-A0A6J5V1M6-F1
#
_cell.length_a   1.000
_cell.length_b   1.000
_cell.length_c   1.000
_cell.angle_alpha   90.00
_cell.angle_beta   90.00
_cell.angle_gamma   90.00
#
_symmetry.space_group_name_H-M   'P 1'
#
loop_
_entity.id
_entity.type
_entity.pdbx_description
1 polymer ?
#
loop_
_entity_poly.entity_id
_entity_poly.type
_entity_poly.pdbx_seq_one_letter_code
_entity_poly.pdbx_strand_id
1 'polypeptide(L)'
;MATSISYLASRAALVFVVALLEYYLISLNHLVISANSSPNNNYCTPIEANDTDLIQFALNLEFLEAEFFLHGALGEGLDAISPNLALGGPPPIGGHKANLNPLVAPIIQEFGYQEVGHLRAIITTIGGFPRPLLNLSRENFAALFDQAAGFPLTPPFDPYANSVNYLLASYAIPYVGLAGYVGTIPDLTEPTNCRLVASLLGVEAGQDAVIRALLYKMAHWKVFPYTLTVADFTNLISGLRNKLGRCGIKDEGIIVAQALGTENRTCSNVLSADLDSLSYARTQPEILRIVYATGDESVPGGFYPRGANGNIARRFLNGY
;
A
#
# COMPACT_ATOMS: atom_id res chain seq x y z
N MET A 1 -51.81 -35.69 19.33
CA MET A 1 -50.42 -36.21 19.44
C MET A 1 -49.48 -35.62 18.35
N ALA A 2 -49.80 -34.47 17.74
CA ALA A 2 -49.00 -33.86 16.66
C ALA A 2 -48.45 -32.45 16.99
N THR A 3 -48.86 -31.85 18.11
CA THR A 3 -48.44 -30.50 18.55
C THR A 3 -47.23 -30.48 19.47
N SER A 4 -46.79 -31.65 19.98
CA SER A 4 -45.64 -31.76 20.89
C SER A 4 -44.30 -31.97 20.16
N ILE A 5 -44.31 -32.50 18.93
CA ILE A 5 -43.10 -32.84 18.17
C ILE A 5 -42.49 -31.58 17.51
N SER A 6 -43.32 -30.62 17.08
CA SER A 6 -42.85 -29.36 16.47
C SER A 6 -42.15 -28.42 17.46
N TYR A 7 -42.57 -28.45 18.74
CA TYR A 7 -41.99 -27.60 19.79
C TYR A 7 -40.62 -28.11 20.28
N LEU A 8 -40.39 -29.42 20.22
CA LEU A 8 -39.10 -30.04 20.54
C LEU A 8 -38.07 -29.84 19.41
N ALA A 9 -38.51 -29.88 18.15
CA ALA A 9 -37.65 -29.65 17.00
C ALA A 9 -37.12 -28.20 16.93
N SER A 10 -37.93 -27.19 17.31
CA SER A 10 -37.49 -25.79 17.30
C SER A 10 -36.50 -25.47 18.43
N ARG A 11 -36.66 -26.08 19.61
CA ARG A 11 -35.71 -25.93 20.72
C ARG A 11 -34.37 -26.61 20.45
N ALA A 12 -34.38 -27.78 19.84
CA ALA A 12 -33.15 -28.46 19.43
C ALA A 12 -32.38 -27.66 18.38
N ALA A 13 -33.07 -27.08 17.39
CA ALA A 13 -32.47 -26.22 16.37
C ALA A 13 -31.88 -24.93 16.98
N LEU A 14 -32.58 -24.30 17.93
CA LEU A 14 -32.10 -23.09 18.59
C LEU A 14 -30.84 -23.38 19.44
N VAL A 15 -30.82 -24.49 20.18
CA VAL A 15 -29.65 -24.91 20.97
C VAL A 15 -28.45 -25.21 20.05
N PHE A 16 -28.69 -25.81 18.88
CA PHE A 16 -27.64 -26.08 17.90
C PHE A 16 -27.04 -24.80 17.29
N VAL A 17 -27.87 -23.80 17.00
CA VAL A 17 -27.42 -22.50 16.47
C VAL A 17 -26.64 -21.71 17.53
N VAL A 18 -27.09 -21.72 18.79
CA VAL A 18 -26.37 -21.06 19.89
C VAL A 18 -25.02 -21.75 20.13
N ALA A 19 -24.97 -23.10 20.12
CA ALA A 19 -23.71 -23.84 20.26
C ALA A 19 -22.73 -23.57 19.10
N LEU A 20 -23.24 -23.39 17.87
CA LEU A 20 -22.42 -23.01 16.72
C LEU A 20 -21.88 -21.57 16.83
N LEU A 21 -22.69 -20.63 17.34
CA LEU A 21 -22.27 -19.26 17.62
C LEU A 21 -21.22 -19.19 18.74
N GLU A 22 -21.41 -19.94 19.82
CA GLU A 22 -20.43 -20.05 20.90
C GLU A 22 -19.13 -20.69 20.42
N TYR A 23 -19.19 -21.75 19.62
CA TYR A 23 -18.00 -22.36 19.01
C TYR A 23 -17.27 -21.38 18.08
N TYR A 24 -18.01 -20.59 17.29
CA TYR A 24 -17.43 -19.58 16.41
C TYR A 24 -16.77 -18.44 17.21
N LEU A 25 -17.41 -17.97 18.28
CA LEU A 25 -16.86 -16.96 19.19
C LEU A 25 -15.63 -17.47 19.96
N ILE A 26 -15.63 -18.73 20.39
CA ILE A 26 -14.47 -19.38 21.03
C ILE A 26 -13.33 -19.55 20.03
N SER A 27 -13.63 -19.88 18.77
CA SER A 27 -12.62 -19.97 17.70
C SER A 27 -12.01 -18.61 17.33
N LEU A 28 -12.82 -17.53 17.34
CA LEU A 28 -12.35 -16.16 17.19
C LEU A 28 -11.49 -15.73 18.38
N ASN A 29 -11.88 -16.08 19.62
CA ASN A 29 -11.06 -15.82 20.80
C ASN A 29 -9.75 -16.62 20.80
N HIS A 30 -9.72 -17.86 20.29
CA HIS A 30 -8.47 -18.60 20.13
C HIS A 30 -7.56 -18.01 19.04
N LEU A 31 -8.11 -17.44 17.96
CA LEU A 31 -7.36 -16.65 16.99
C LEU A 31 -6.76 -15.39 17.64
N VAL A 32 -7.52 -14.68 18.48
CA VAL A 32 -7.07 -13.48 19.21
C VAL A 32 -6.02 -13.81 20.29
N ILE A 33 -6.14 -14.95 20.99
CA ILE A 33 -5.22 -15.35 22.06
C ILE A 33 -3.91 -15.93 21.50
N SER A 34 -3.92 -16.52 20.30
CA SER A 34 -2.68 -16.99 19.64
C SER A 34 -1.75 -15.86 19.19
N ALA A 35 -2.20 -14.60 19.22
CA ALA A 35 -1.37 -13.44 18.90
C ALA A 35 -0.35 -13.06 20.00
N ASN A 36 -0.39 -13.67 21.19
CA ASN A 36 0.35 -13.20 22.36
C ASN A 36 1.40 -14.15 22.95
N SER A 37 2.02 -15.00 22.13
CA SER A 37 3.28 -15.67 22.55
C SER A 37 4.19 -16.00 21.37
N SER A 38 4.81 -14.97 20.79
CA SER A 38 6.02 -15.13 19.98
C SER A 38 7.22 -14.64 20.80
N PRO A 39 8.36 -15.37 20.81
CA PRO A 39 9.56 -14.91 21.51
C PRO A 39 10.01 -13.57 20.91
N ASN A 40 10.42 -12.62 21.77
CA ASN A 40 10.94 -11.28 21.44
C ASN A 40 11.82 -11.27 20.18
N ASN A 41 11.19 -11.06 19.03
CA ASN A 41 11.88 -10.72 17.80
C ASN A 41 11.18 -9.45 17.31
N ASN A 42 11.94 -8.35 17.30
CA ASN A 42 11.53 -6.97 17.04
C ASN A 42 11.10 -6.77 15.56
N TYR A 43 10.17 -7.60 15.09
CA TYR A 43 9.85 -7.78 13.68
C TYR A 43 9.05 -6.61 13.08
N CYS A 44 8.37 -5.85 13.93
CA CYS A 44 7.52 -4.71 13.59
C CYS A 44 8.00 -3.41 14.23
N THR A 45 9.20 -3.38 14.79
CA THR A 45 9.74 -2.17 15.42
C THR A 45 10.45 -1.28 14.40
N PRO A 46 10.37 0.05 14.55
CA PRO A 46 11.18 0.96 13.76
C PRO A 46 12.66 0.63 13.86
N ILE A 47 13.41 0.95 12.80
CA ILE A 47 14.87 0.82 12.81
C ILE A 47 15.47 2.06 13.45
N GLU A 48 16.31 1.85 14.47
CA GLU A 48 17.07 2.93 15.09
C GLU A 48 18.07 3.52 14.08
N ALA A 49 17.87 4.79 13.78
CA ALA A 49 18.60 5.55 12.78
C ALA A 49 18.47 7.05 13.10
N ASN A 50 19.38 7.86 12.59
CA ASN A 50 19.26 9.31 12.71
C ASN A 50 18.22 9.85 11.71
N ASP A 51 17.79 11.11 11.90
CA ASP A 51 16.83 11.77 11.00
C ASP A 51 17.22 11.68 9.52
N THR A 52 18.51 11.83 9.19
CA THR A 52 18.99 11.74 7.80
C THR A 52 18.68 10.39 7.19
N ASP A 53 19.04 9.31 7.87
CA ASP A 53 18.80 7.94 7.41
C ASP A 53 17.29 7.62 7.32
N LEU A 54 16.51 8.10 8.30
CA LEU A 54 15.06 7.93 8.34
C LEU A 54 14.36 8.63 7.17
N ILE A 55 14.73 9.88 6.87
CA ILE A 55 14.17 10.64 5.75
C ILE A 55 14.68 10.11 4.41
N GLN A 56 15.97 9.76 4.30
CA GLN A 56 16.51 9.17 3.07
C GLN A 56 15.84 7.84 2.72
N PHE A 57 15.35 7.07 3.70
CA PHE A 57 14.57 5.86 3.40
C PHE A 57 13.35 6.16 2.51
N ALA A 58 12.67 7.29 2.75
CA ALA A 58 11.51 7.72 1.96
C ALA A 58 11.85 7.95 0.49
N LEU A 59 13.08 8.39 0.16
CA LEU A 59 13.52 8.59 -1.24
C LEU A 59 13.31 7.35 -2.11
N ASN A 60 13.33 6.14 -1.53
CA ASN A 60 13.02 4.94 -2.30
C ASN A 60 11.61 5.02 -2.91
N LEU A 61 10.60 5.39 -2.11
CA LEU A 61 9.22 5.45 -2.56
C LEU A 61 8.98 6.68 -3.43
N GLU A 62 9.58 7.81 -3.08
CA GLU A 62 9.57 9.02 -3.90
C GLU A 62 10.08 8.77 -5.33
N PHE A 63 11.16 7.99 -5.48
CA PHE A 63 11.62 7.56 -6.80
C PHE A 63 10.62 6.64 -7.49
N LEU A 64 10.03 5.67 -6.77
CA LEU A 64 9.03 4.76 -7.34
C LEU A 64 7.81 5.53 -7.86
N GLU A 65 7.31 6.48 -7.09
CA GLU A 65 6.15 7.29 -7.39
C GLU A 65 6.43 8.28 -8.52
N ALA A 66 7.56 9.00 -8.45
CA ALA A 66 8.00 9.88 -9.53
C ALA A 66 8.08 9.16 -10.87
N GLU A 67 8.78 8.03 -10.92
CA GLU A 67 8.90 7.28 -12.17
C GLU A 67 7.55 6.74 -12.63
N PHE A 68 6.75 6.17 -11.73
CA PHE A 68 5.48 5.57 -12.13
C PHE A 68 4.49 6.62 -12.67
N PHE A 69 4.35 7.76 -12.01
CA PHE A 69 3.45 8.84 -12.41
C PHE A 69 3.93 9.58 -13.66
N LEU A 70 5.23 9.91 -13.75
CA LEU A 70 5.78 10.56 -14.93
C LEU A 70 5.66 9.65 -16.17
N HIS A 71 6.06 8.38 -16.06
CA HIS A 71 5.90 7.45 -17.17
C HIS A 71 4.42 7.27 -17.55
N GLY A 72 3.53 7.11 -16.57
CA GLY A 72 2.10 6.94 -16.82
C GLY A 72 1.48 8.12 -17.57
N ALA A 73 1.76 9.35 -17.14
CA ALA A 73 1.18 10.54 -17.77
C ALA A 73 1.88 10.96 -19.07
N LEU A 74 3.22 10.93 -19.09
CA LEU A 74 4.03 11.56 -20.14
C LEU A 74 4.63 10.53 -21.11
N GLY A 75 4.96 9.34 -20.61
CA GLY A 75 5.72 8.31 -21.32
C GLY A 75 7.22 8.38 -21.08
N GLU A 76 7.68 9.32 -20.26
CA GLU A 76 9.08 9.54 -19.91
C GLU A 76 9.23 9.69 -18.39
N GLY A 77 10.40 9.36 -17.87
CA GLY A 77 10.70 9.33 -16.44
C GLY A 77 11.59 10.49 -15.99
N LEU A 78 12.19 10.34 -14.81
CA LEU A 78 13.00 11.38 -14.19
C LEU A 78 14.22 11.78 -15.05
N ASP A 79 14.76 10.85 -15.85
CA ASP A 79 15.91 11.10 -16.72
C ASP A 79 15.63 12.15 -17.81
N ALA A 80 14.36 12.29 -18.23
CA ALA A 80 13.94 13.33 -19.17
C ALA A 80 13.53 14.62 -18.45
N ILE A 81 12.81 14.49 -17.33
CA ILE A 81 12.16 15.62 -16.64
C ILE A 81 13.13 16.37 -15.71
N SER A 82 13.95 15.65 -14.95
CA SER A 82 14.88 16.23 -13.98
C SER A 82 16.08 15.29 -13.74
N PRO A 83 16.96 15.06 -14.73
CA PRO A 83 17.99 14.02 -14.68
C PRO A 83 18.95 14.15 -13.49
N ASN A 84 19.21 15.37 -13.02
CA ASN A 84 20.08 15.62 -11.88
C ASN A 84 19.54 15.01 -10.58
N LEU A 85 18.22 14.79 -10.46
CA LEU A 85 17.60 14.19 -9.28
C LEU A 85 17.71 12.67 -9.26
N ALA A 86 17.98 12.01 -10.39
CA ALA A 86 18.26 10.57 -10.41
C ALA A 86 19.61 10.22 -9.76
N LEU A 87 20.48 11.23 -9.56
CA LEU A 87 21.80 11.11 -8.93
C LEU A 87 22.66 9.99 -9.56
N GLY A 88 22.54 9.79 -10.87
CA GLY A 88 23.26 8.76 -11.63
C GLY A 88 22.73 7.33 -11.46
N GLY A 89 21.58 7.14 -10.81
CA GLY A 89 20.92 5.84 -10.70
C GLY A 89 20.36 5.32 -12.03
N PRO A 90 20.27 4.00 -12.23
CA PRO A 90 19.82 3.41 -13.50
C PRO A 90 18.34 3.71 -13.80
N PRO A 91 17.93 3.81 -15.07
CA PRO A 91 16.52 3.96 -15.46
C PRO A 91 15.68 2.78 -15.00
N PRO A 92 14.37 2.98 -14.75
CA PRO A 92 13.46 1.89 -14.41
C PRO A 92 13.37 0.86 -15.56
N ILE A 93 13.12 -0.40 -15.21
CA ILE A 93 12.69 -1.43 -16.15
C ILE A 93 11.21 -1.21 -16.44
N GLY A 94 10.85 -1.16 -17.73
CA GLY A 94 9.46 -0.88 -18.12
C GLY A 94 9.14 0.60 -17.97
N GLY A 95 7.95 0.92 -17.45
CA GLY A 95 7.45 2.29 -17.46
C GLY A 95 6.92 2.65 -18.85
N HIS A 96 5.61 2.83 -18.96
CA HIS A 96 4.97 3.17 -20.22
C HIS A 96 3.96 4.29 -20.03
N LYS A 97 3.73 5.04 -21.11
CA LYS A 97 2.60 5.93 -21.20
C LYS A 97 1.30 5.14 -21.06
N ALA A 98 0.52 5.47 -20.03
CA ALA A 98 -0.79 4.88 -19.83
C ALA A 98 -1.82 5.51 -20.76
N ASN A 99 -2.83 4.72 -21.14
CA ASN A 99 -3.98 5.22 -21.89
C ASN A 99 -4.98 5.90 -20.94
N LEU A 100 -4.59 7.09 -20.44
CA LEU A 100 -5.40 7.85 -19.50
C LEU A 100 -6.45 8.70 -20.21
N ASN A 101 -7.67 8.71 -19.68
CA ASN A 101 -8.71 9.60 -20.16
C ASN A 101 -8.40 11.08 -19.79
N PRO A 102 -9.09 12.06 -20.40
CA PRO A 102 -8.80 13.49 -20.18
C PRO A 102 -8.98 14.00 -18.74
N LEU A 103 -9.69 13.26 -17.87
CA LEU A 103 -9.80 13.59 -16.45
C LEU A 103 -8.57 13.12 -15.67
N VAL A 104 -8.16 11.87 -15.89
CA VAL A 104 -7.10 11.23 -15.09
C VAL A 104 -5.71 11.65 -15.56
N ALA A 105 -5.52 11.88 -16.87
CA ALA A 105 -4.22 12.26 -17.43
C ALA A 105 -3.58 13.49 -16.74
N PRO A 106 -4.27 14.66 -16.62
CA PRO A 106 -3.67 15.83 -15.96
C PRO A 106 -3.45 15.62 -14.45
N ILE A 107 -4.29 14.82 -13.78
CA ILE A 107 -4.12 14.51 -12.35
C ILE A 107 -2.85 13.71 -12.11
N ILE A 108 -2.62 12.64 -12.88
CA ILE A 108 -1.41 11.83 -12.78
C ILE A 108 -0.17 12.62 -13.19
N GLN A 109 -0.30 13.53 -14.17
CA GLN A 109 0.78 14.45 -14.52
C GLN A 109 1.15 15.37 -13.35
N GLU A 110 0.15 15.92 -12.66
CA GLU A 110 0.36 16.74 -11.47
C GLU A 110 1.13 15.97 -10.39
N PHE A 111 0.71 14.73 -10.11
CA PHE A 111 1.39 13.87 -9.12
C PHE A 111 2.84 13.64 -9.51
N GLY A 112 3.11 13.27 -10.77
CA GLY A 112 4.48 13.08 -11.25
C GLY A 112 5.38 14.31 -11.05
N TYR A 113 4.85 15.52 -11.23
CA TYR A 113 5.62 16.74 -10.95
C TYR A 113 5.73 17.08 -9.46
N GLN A 114 4.76 16.70 -8.63
CA GLN A 114 4.85 16.80 -7.18
C GLN A 114 5.97 15.91 -6.65
N GLU A 115 6.10 14.67 -7.13
CA GLU A 115 7.18 13.76 -6.73
C GLU A 115 8.58 14.26 -7.13
N VAL A 116 8.70 14.93 -8.29
CA VAL A 116 9.94 15.65 -8.65
C VAL A 116 10.25 16.75 -7.62
N GLY A 117 9.22 17.41 -7.11
CA GLY A 117 9.33 18.40 -6.02
C GLY A 117 9.75 17.77 -4.69
N HIS A 118 9.16 16.64 -4.31
CA HIS A 118 9.48 15.90 -3.09
C HIS A 118 10.94 15.41 -3.10
N LEU A 119 11.36 14.75 -4.19
CA LEU A 119 12.75 14.36 -4.40
C LEU A 119 13.70 15.55 -4.22
N ARG A 120 13.41 16.69 -4.87
CA ARG A 120 14.22 17.91 -4.74
C ARG A 120 14.26 18.41 -3.29
N ALA A 121 13.13 18.45 -2.60
CA ALA A 121 13.02 18.95 -1.23
C ALA A 121 13.84 18.11 -0.26
N ILE A 122 13.73 16.78 -0.34
CA ILE A 122 14.50 15.85 0.49
C ILE A 122 15.99 15.96 0.17
N ILE A 123 16.37 15.81 -1.10
CA ILE A 123 17.78 15.82 -1.54
C ILE A 123 18.48 17.13 -1.16
N THR A 124 17.78 18.28 -1.27
CA THR A 124 18.35 19.59 -0.91
C THR A 124 18.51 19.75 0.60
N THR A 125 17.61 19.17 1.40
CA THR A 125 17.60 19.38 2.86
C THR A 125 18.56 18.43 3.58
N ILE A 126 18.57 17.15 3.20
CA ILE A 126 19.33 16.11 3.93
C ILE A 126 20.26 15.26 3.04
N GLY A 127 20.40 15.60 1.76
CA GLY A 127 21.17 14.81 0.79
C GLY A 127 20.40 13.61 0.26
N GLY A 128 20.99 12.85 -0.66
CA GLY A 128 20.32 11.67 -1.21
C GLY A 128 21.29 10.64 -1.74
N PHE A 129 20.73 9.59 -2.34
CA PHE A 129 21.47 8.51 -2.97
C PHE A 129 20.97 8.30 -4.41
N PRO A 130 21.77 7.64 -5.27
CA PRO A 130 21.34 7.27 -6.63
C PRO A 130 20.01 6.50 -6.62
N ARG A 131 19.08 6.89 -7.50
CA ARG A 131 17.80 6.17 -7.73
C ARG A 131 18.07 4.66 -7.78
N PRO A 132 17.37 3.82 -7.00
CA PRO A 132 17.53 2.37 -7.09
C PRO A 132 16.98 1.85 -8.43
N LEU A 133 17.40 0.65 -8.85
CA LEU A 133 16.78 0.03 -10.03
C LEU A 133 15.33 -0.35 -9.70
N LEU A 134 14.39 0.30 -10.40
CA LEU A 134 12.96 0.06 -10.24
C LEU A 134 12.44 -0.89 -11.32
N ASN A 135 11.38 -1.63 -11.02
CA ASN A 135 10.67 -2.49 -11.98
C ASN A 135 9.21 -2.05 -12.12
N LEU A 136 8.94 -1.27 -13.15
CA LEU A 136 7.63 -0.75 -13.53
C LEU A 136 7.06 -1.51 -14.74
N SER A 137 7.51 -2.74 -14.97
CA SER A 137 7.03 -3.56 -16.07
C SER A 137 5.59 -4.04 -15.86
N ARG A 138 4.89 -4.35 -16.95
CA ARG A 138 3.53 -4.93 -16.89
C ARG A 138 3.54 -6.25 -16.17
N GLU A 139 4.60 -7.03 -16.35
CA GLU A 139 4.82 -8.34 -15.74
C GLU A 139 4.92 -8.25 -14.22
N ASN A 140 5.60 -7.22 -13.70
CA ASN A 140 5.68 -7.00 -12.25
C ASN A 140 4.31 -6.66 -11.65
N PHE A 141 3.56 -5.75 -12.29
CA PHE A 141 2.21 -5.42 -11.84
C PHE A 141 1.25 -6.62 -11.97
N ALA A 142 1.35 -7.41 -13.05
CA ALA A 142 0.58 -8.64 -13.18
C ALA A 142 0.85 -9.61 -12.04
N ALA A 143 2.12 -9.85 -11.69
CA ALA A 143 2.49 -10.72 -10.58
C ALA A 143 1.94 -10.22 -9.23
N LEU A 144 2.00 -8.90 -8.97
CA LEU A 144 1.43 -8.29 -7.77
C LEU A 144 -0.09 -8.52 -7.69
N PHE A 145 -0.81 -8.30 -8.80
CA PHE A 145 -2.26 -8.45 -8.84
C PHE A 145 -2.70 -9.91 -8.74
N ASP A 146 -1.94 -10.84 -9.33
CA ASP A 146 -2.16 -12.28 -9.17
C ASP A 146 -1.96 -12.70 -7.71
N GLN A 147 -0.93 -12.17 -7.05
CA GLN A 147 -0.67 -12.42 -5.64
C GLN A 147 -1.78 -11.86 -4.74
N ALA A 148 -2.31 -10.69 -5.07
CA ALA A 148 -3.43 -10.07 -4.35
C ALA A 148 -4.72 -10.88 -4.54
N ALA A 149 -5.02 -11.31 -5.77
CA ALA A 149 -6.18 -12.13 -6.09
C ALA A 149 -6.08 -13.56 -5.52
N GLY A 150 -4.86 -14.06 -5.32
CA GLY A 150 -4.57 -15.43 -4.92
C GLY A 150 -4.65 -16.44 -6.07
N PHE A 151 -4.75 -15.96 -7.30
CA PHE A 151 -4.76 -16.77 -8.53
C PHE A 151 -4.32 -15.93 -9.74
N PRO A 152 -3.79 -16.56 -10.80
CA PRO A 152 -3.42 -15.84 -12.01
C PRO A 152 -4.61 -15.21 -12.73
N LEU A 153 -4.56 -13.91 -12.98
CA LEU A 153 -5.54 -13.20 -13.78
C LEU A 153 -5.34 -13.51 -15.26
N THR A 154 -6.44 -13.67 -15.99
CA THR A 154 -6.41 -13.91 -17.44
C THR A 154 -7.30 -12.88 -18.15
N PRO A 155 -6.73 -12.01 -19.02
CA PRO A 155 -5.30 -11.84 -19.29
C PRO A 155 -4.54 -11.31 -18.06
N PRO A 156 -3.19 -11.29 -18.08
CA PRO A 156 -2.41 -10.66 -17.02
C PRO A 156 -2.81 -9.19 -16.82
N PHE A 157 -2.78 -8.72 -15.57
CA PHE A 157 -3.12 -7.32 -15.27
C PHE A 157 -2.13 -6.35 -15.90
N ASP A 158 -2.65 -5.40 -16.69
CA ASP A 158 -1.86 -4.34 -17.30
C ASP A 158 -2.20 -3.00 -16.65
N PRO A 159 -1.25 -2.36 -15.93
CA PRO A 159 -1.49 -1.07 -15.27
C PRO A 159 -1.65 0.07 -16.28
N TYR A 160 -1.15 -0.06 -17.51
CA TYR A 160 -1.12 1.02 -18.51
C TYR A 160 -2.32 0.97 -19.49
N ALA A 161 -3.19 -0.03 -19.37
CA ALA A 161 -4.26 -0.32 -20.33
C ALA A 161 -5.30 0.81 -20.46
N ASN A 162 -5.68 1.41 -19.32
CA ASN A 162 -6.70 2.45 -19.22
C ASN A 162 -6.65 3.12 -17.83
N SER A 163 -7.43 4.17 -17.62
CA SER A 163 -7.51 4.90 -16.35
C SER A 163 -7.92 4.06 -15.13
N VAL A 164 -8.82 3.08 -15.25
CA VAL A 164 -9.25 2.26 -14.11
C VAL A 164 -8.10 1.35 -13.66
N ASN A 165 -7.45 0.68 -14.61
CA ASN A 165 -6.28 -0.14 -14.34
C ASN A 165 -5.14 0.68 -13.74
N TYR A 166 -4.88 1.87 -14.29
CA TYR A 166 -3.82 2.73 -13.80
C TYR A 166 -4.11 3.21 -12.37
N LEU A 167 -5.34 3.65 -12.07
CA LEU A 167 -5.72 4.05 -10.72
C LEU A 167 -5.65 2.89 -9.71
N LEU A 168 -6.02 1.67 -10.10
CA LEU A 168 -5.85 0.47 -9.27
C LEU A 168 -4.37 0.13 -9.03
N ALA A 169 -3.52 0.31 -10.04
CA ALA A 169 -2.08 0.15 -9.89
C ALA A 169 -1.49 1.23 -8.98
N SER A 170 -1.90 2.49 -9.14
CA SER A 170 -1.54 3.59 -8.26
C SER A 170 -2.00 3.31 -6.83
N TYR A 171 -3.19 2.78 -6.61
CA TYR A 171 -3.69 2.45 -5.26
C TYR A 171 -2.74 1.56 -4.44
N ALA A 172 -1.91 0.73 -5.10
CA ALA A 172 -0.94 -0.12 -4.42
C ALA A 172 0.28 0.63 -3.85
N ILE A 173 0.58 1.86 -4.30
CA ILE A 173 1.87 2.54 -4.07
C ILE A 173 1.78 3.67 -3.01
N PRO A 174 1.15 4.85 -3.22
CA PRO A 174 1.34 6.05 -2.38
C PRO A 174 0.92 5.88 -0.92
N TYR A 175 -0.10 5.05 -0.68
CA TYR A 175 -0.54 4.74 0.67
C TYR A 175 0.58 4.09 1.53
N VAL A 176 1.55 3.42 0.90
CA VAL A 176 2.73 2.90 1.62
C VAL A 176 3.69 4.03 1.99
N GLY A 177 3.85 5.05 1.13
CA GLY A 177 4.65 6.26 1.38
C GLY A 177 4.10 7.09 2.52
N LEU A 178 2.82 7.46 2.46
CA LEU A 178 2.18 8.25 3.52
C LEU A 178 2.25 7.53 4.88
N ALA A 179 2.01 6.20 4.91
CA ALA A 179 2.08 5.43 6.15
C ALA A 179 3.52 5.37 6.70
N GLY A 180 4.52 5.39 5.81
CA GLY A 180 5.92 5.51 6.17
C GLY A 180 6.26 6.86 6.79
N TYR A 181 5.68 7.96 6.30
CA TYR A 181 5.84 9.27 6.92
C TYR A 181 5.22 9.34 8.31
N VAL A 182 3.99 8.82 8.49
CA VAL A 182 3.37 8.72 9.83
C VAL A 182 4.23 7.90 10.78
N GLY A 183 4.80 6.78 10.30
CA GLY A 183 5.70 5.93 11.10
C GLY A 183 7.06 6.55 11.40
N THR A 184 7.53 7.48 10.57
CA THR A 184 8.85 8.12 10.73
C THR A 184 8.81 9.32 11.67
N ILE A 185 7.73 10.12 11.63
CA ILE A 185 7.62 11.38 12.40
C ILE A 185 7.97 11.24 13.90
N PRO A 186 7.49 10.22 14.63
CA PRO A 186 7.79 10.07 16.06
C PRO A 186 9.27 9.92 16.39
N ASP A 187 10.07 9.43 15.44
CA ASP A 187 11.50 9.15 15.63
C ASP A 187 12.39 10.32 15.16
N LEU A 188 11.81 11.40 14.60
CA LEU A 188 12.54 12.58 14.17
C LEU A 188 12.82 13.52 15.35
N THR A 189 14.07 13.94 15.45
CA THR A 189 14.53 14.81 16.55
C THR A 189 14.61 16.29 16.16
N GLU A 190 14.90 16.60 14.89
CA GLU A 190 15.09 17.97 14.44
C GLU A 190 13.77 18.61 13.97
N PRO A 191 13.37 19.78 14.50
CA PRO A 191 12.12 20.44 14.09
C PRO A 191 12.03 20.74 12.59
N THR A 192 13.17 21.03 11.94
CA THR A 192 13.21 21.27 10.49
C THR A 192 12.90 20.00 9.69
N ASN A 193 13.38 18.85 10.16
CA ASN A 193 13.14 17.55 9.55
C ASN A 193 11.70 17.10 9.77
N CYS A 194 11.17 17.30 10.98
CA CYS A 194 9.75 17.08 11.27
C CYS A 194 8.85 17.95 10.39
N ARG A 195 9.18 19.24 10.20
CA ARG A 195 8.45 20.13 9.28
C ARG A 195 8.49 19.63 7.84
N LEU A 196 9.66 19.19 7.35
CA LEU A 196 9.81 18.65 6.01
C LEU A 196 8.89 17.43 5.82
N VAL A 197 9.01 16.43 6.69
CA VAL A 197 8.23 15.19 6.59
C VAL A 197 6.73 15.44 6.75
N ALA A 198 6.32 16.30 7.69
CA ALA A 198 4.91 16.68 7.83
C ALA A 198 4.35 17.40 6.59
N SER A 199 5.17 18.18 5.89
CA SER A 199 4.75 18.85 4.65
C SER A 199 4.59 17.87 3.50
N LEU A 200 5.48 16.87 3.39
CA LEU A 200 5.40 15.79 2.39
C LEU A 200 4.16 14.93 2.64
N LEU A 201 3.96 14.48 3.89
CA LEU A 201 2.78 13.72 4.31
C LEU A 201 1.45 14.38 3.89
N GLY A 202 1.35 15.70 3.97
CA GLY A 202 0.13 16.42 3.57
C GLY A 202 -0.21 16.28 2.08
N VAL A 203 0.81 16.26 1.20
CA VAL A 203 0.62 16.09 -0.24
C VAL A 203 0.31 14.62 -0.56
N GLU A 204 1.09 13.70 0.00
CA GLU A 204 0.89 12.25 -0.15
C GLU A 204 -0.53 11.80 0.26
N ALA A 205 -1.00 12.30 1.40
CA ALA A 205 -2.36 12.03 1.86
C ALA A 205 -3.43 12.56 0.89
N GLY A 206 -3.18 13.72 0.27
CA GLY A 206 -4.04 14.28 -0.76
C GLY A 206 -4.08 13.43 -2.03
N GLN A 207 -2.93 12.94 -2.48
CA GLN A 207 -2.83 12.08 -3.66
C GLN A 207 -3.56 10.74 -3.44
N ASP A 208 -3.33 10.07 -2.31
CA ASP A 208 -4.07 8.84 -1.95
C ASP A 208 -5.58 9.09 -1.91
N ALA A 209 -6.02 10.18 -1.26
CA ALA A 209 -7.43 10.53 -1.18
C ALA A 209 -8.06 10.75 -2.56
N VAL A 210 -7.36 11.40 -3.50
CA VAL A 210 -7.83 11.60 -4.88
C VAL A 210 -7.95 10.26 -5.61
N ILE A 211 -6.93 9.38 -5.51
CA ILE A 211 -6.97 8.04 -6.11
C ILE A 211 -8.16 7.25 -5.56
N ARG A 212 -8.30 7.19 -4.23
CA ARG A 212 -9.39 6.49 -3.55
C ARG A 212 -10.75 7.05 -3.93
N ALA A 213 -10.91 8.37 -4.01
CA ALA A 213 -12.17 9.00 -4.39
C ALA A 213 -12.57 8.68 -5.84
N LEU A 214 -11.61 8.71 -6.78
CA LEU A 214 -11.85 8.33 -8.17
C LEU A 214 -12.26 6.86 -8.28
N LEU A 215 -11.55 5.96 -7.59
CA LEU A 215 -11.90 4.54 -7.54
C LEU A 215 -13.26 4.30 -6.87
N TYR A 216 -13.58 5.03 -5.80
CA TYR A 216 -14.84 4.90 -5.08
C TYR A 216 -16.05 5.23 -5.96
N LYS A 217 -15.93 6.25 -6.82
CA LYS A 217 -16.95 6.57 -7.83
C LYS A 217 -17.23 5.40 -8.78
N MET A 218 -16.24 4.52 -8.98
CA MET A 218 -16.29 3.35 -9.86
C MET A 218 -16.37 2.04 -9.08
N ALA A 219 -16.61 2.05 -7.77
CA ALA A 219 -16.42 0.91 -6.88
C ALA A 219 -17.14 -0.38 -7.35
N HIS A 220 -18.36 -0.23 -7.88
CA HIS A 220 -19.18 -1.37 -8.35
C HIS A 220 -18.98 -1.72 -9.83
N TRP A 221 -18.09 -1.03 -10.54
CA TRP A 221 -17.77 -1.36 -11.92
C TRP A 221 -16.92 -2.62 -11.96
N LYS A 222 -17.26 -3.56 -12.86
CA LYS A 222 -16.36 -4.67 -13.18
C LYS A 222 -15.14 -4.15 -13.94
N VAL A 223 -13.97 -4.61 -13.54
CA VAL A 223 -12.73 -4.29 -14.26
C VAL A 223 -12.59 -5.28 -15.42
N PHE A 224 -13.15 -4.94 -16.57
CA PHE A 224 -13.14 -5.83 -17.74
C PHE A 224 -11.70 -6.21 -18.14
N PRO A 225 -11.42 -7.49 -18.46
CA PRO A 225 -12.36 -8.61 -18.63
C PRO A 225 -12.59 -9.46 -17.37
N TYR A 226 -12.11 -9.04 -16.22
CA TYR A 226 -12.27 -9.77 -14.96
C TYR A 226 -13.71 -9.68 -14.45
N THR A 227 -14.10 -10.68 -13.64
CA THR A 227 -15.38 -10.67 -12.93
C THR A 227 -15.36 -9.80 -11.67
N LEU A 228 -14.16 -9.47 -11.17
CA LEU A 228 -13.91 -8.64 -10.00
C LEU A 228 -14.27 -7.17 -10.26
N THR A 229 -14.84 -6.53 -9.25
CA THR A 229 -15.12 -5.10 -9.25
C THR A 229 -13.91 -4.28 -8.81
N VAL A 230 -13.98 -2.96 -9.00
CA VAL A 230 -12.98 -2.03 -8.46
C VAL A 230 -12.87 -2.18 -6.94
N ALA A 231 -13.99 -2.28 -6.21
CA ALA A 231 -13.98 -2.49 -4.77
C ALA A 231 -13.29 -3.81 -4.39
N ASP A 232 -13.57 -4.90 -5.11
CA ASP A 232 -12.92 -6.20 -4.87
C ASP A 232 -11.40 -6.09 -5.01
N PHE A 233 -10.92 -5.46 -6.09
CA PHE A 233 -9.48 -5.27 -6.28
C PHE A 233 -8.86 -4.43 -5.16
N THR A 234 -9.49 -3.33 -4.73
CA THR A 234 -8.94 -2.54 -3.62
C THR A 234 -8.88 -3.33 -2.32
N ASN A 235 -9.90 -4.13 -2.01
CA ASN A 235 -9.90 -5.00 -0.82
C ASN A 235 -8.78 -6.06 -0.90
N LEU A 236 -8.58 -6.67 -2.06
CA LEU A 236 -7.52 -7.66 -2.29
C LEU A 236 -6.12 -7.04 -2.16
N ILE A 237 -5.91 -5.85 -2.72
CA ILE A 237 -4.63 -5.12 -2.63
C ILE A 237 -4.34 -4.73 -1.18
N SER A 238 -5.32 -4.22 -0.43
CA SER A 238 -5.16 -3.92 0.99
C SER A 238 -4.84 -5.15 1.82
N GLY A 239 -5.57 -6.26 1.57
CA GLY A 239 -5.29 -7.55 2.18
C GLY A 239 -3.87 -8.02 1.92
N LEU A 240 -3.37 -7.87 0.68
CA LEU A 240 -1.99 -8.20 0.33
C LEU A 240 -0.99 -7.32 1.10
N ARG A 241 -1.19 -6.00 1.17
CA ARG A 241 -0.28 -5.10 1.92
C ARG A 241 -0.22 -5.43 3.41
N ASN A 242 -1.35 -5.80 4.01
CA ASN A 242 -1.38 -6.25 5.40
C ASN A 242 -0.65 -7.58 5.57
N LYS A 243 -0.89 -8.54 4.66
CA LYS A 243 -0.22 -9.84 4.65
C LYS A 243 1.30 -9.71 4.50
N LEU A 244 1.78 -8.88 3.59
CA LEU A 244 3.21 -8.67 3.34
C LEU A 244 3.88 -7.88 4.47
N GLY A 245 3.20 -6.85 5.00
CA GLY A 245 3.70 -6.07 6.13
C GLY A 245 3.89 -6.89 7.39
N ARG A 246 3.03 -7.91 7.60
CA ARG A 246 3.12 -8.89 8.70
C ARG A 246 3.02 -8.28 10.12
N CYS A 247 2.44 -7.08 10.23
CA CYS A 247 2.38 -6.29 11.46
C CYS A 247 0.96 -5.73 11.72
N GLY A 248 -0.05 -6.54 11.44
CA GLY A 248 -1.46 -6.21 11.66
C GLY A 248 -2.17 -5.60 10.44
N ILE A 249 -3.40 -5.13 10.67
CA ILE A 249 -4.23 -4.46 9.67
C ILE A 249 -3.88 -2.98 9.71
N LYS A 250 -3.35 -2.47 8.60
CA LYS A 250 -2.90 -1.08 8.44
C LYS A 250 -3.27 -0.53 7.09
N ASP A 251 -4.37 -1.04 6.54
CA ASP A 251 -4.96 -0.64 5.27
C ASP A 251 -6.27 -1.42 5.04
N GLU A 252 -7.23 -0.79 4.42
CA GLU A 252 -8.50 -1.36 4.03
C GLU A 252 -8.96 -0.79 2.67
N GLY A 253 -9.72 -1.58 1.90
CA GLY A 253 -10.22 -1.18 0.60
C GLY A 253 -11.27 -0.06 0.70
N ILE A 254 -11.68 0.49 -0.44
CA ILE A 254 -12.52 1.70 -0.49
C ILE A 254 -13.98 1.49 0.01
N ILE A 255 -14.39 0.23 0.19
CA ILE A 255 -15.66 -0.16 0.80
C ILE A 255 -15.37 -1.25 1.84
N VAL A 256 -15.87 -1.04 3.05
CA VAL A 256 -15.75 -1.97 4.19
C VAL A 256 -17.13 -2.34 4.74
N ALA A 257 -17.19 -3.35 5.61
CA ALA A 257 -18.41 -3.65 6.36
C ALA A 257 -18.76 -2.45 7.27
N GLN A 258 -20.05 -2.19 7.51
CA GLN A 258 -20.47 -1.04 8.31
C GLN A 258 -19.86 -1.02 9.72
N ALA A 259 -19.63 -2.20 10.32
CA ALA A 259 -19.01 -2.36 11.62
C ALA A 259 -17.50 -2.10 11.66
N LEU A 260 -16.87 -1.89 10.49
CA LEU A 260 -15.45 -1.52 10.36
C LEU A 260 -15.27 -0.08 9.89
N GLY A 261 -16.27 0.51 9.23
CA GLY A 261 -16.18 1.89 8.79
C GLY A 261 -16.32 2.90 9.93
N THR A 262 -16.04 4.17 9.64
CA THR A 262 -15.97 5.25 10.62
C THR A 262 -17.18 5.29 11.56
N GLU A 263 -16.89 5.37 12.87
CA GLU A 263 -17.88 5.35 13.96
C GLU A 263 -18.82 4.13 13.93
N ASN A 264 -18.47 3.04 13.22
CA ASN A 264 -19.30 1.87 12.95
C ASN A 264 -20.62 2.20 12.24
N ARG A 265 -20.64 3.27 11.42
CA ARG A 265 -21.88 3.85 10.88
C ARG A 265 -21.91 3.96 9.36
N THR A 266 -20.80 3.71 8.68
CA THR A 266 -20.70 3.82 7.22
C THR A 266 -19.95 2.63 6.63
N CYS A 267 -20.24 2.29 5.37
CA CYS A 267 -19.45 1.32 4.60
C CYS A 267 -18.38 2.01 3.72
N SER A 268 -18.41 3.35 3.64
CA SER A 268 -17.43 4.12 2.86
C SER A 268 -16.08 4.15 3.56
N ASN A 269 -15.01 3.97 2.80
CA ASN A 269 -13.63 4.00 3.31
C ASN A 269 -12.68 4.69 2.32
N VAL A 270 -13.08 5.88 1.84
CA VAL A 270 -12.29 6.71 0.92
C VAL A 270 -11.03 7.26 1.59
N LEU A 271 -11.03 7.41 2.91
CA LEU A 271 -9.86 7.75 3.72
C LEU A 271 -9.65 6.61 4.70
N SER A 272 -8.62 5.78 4.48
CA SER A 272 -8.36 4.63 5.37
C SER A 272 -7.57 5.07 6.60
N ALA A 273 -8.14 4.84 7.76
CA ALA A 273 -7.62 5.24 9.06
C ALA A 273 -8.01 4.21 10.13
N ASP A 274 -7.41 4.33 11.32
CA ASP A 274 -7.74 3.50 12.48
C ASP A 274 -9.09 3.90 13.14
N LEU A 275 -9.40 3.30 14.29
CA LEU A 275 -10.64 3.54 15.01
C LEU A 275 -10.82 5.00 15.46
N ASP A 276 -9.73 5.73 15.69
CA ASP A 276 -9.73 7.14 16.05
C ASP A 276 -9.64 8.06 14.81
N SER A 277 -9.76 7.49 13.61
CA SER A 277 -9.57 8.16 12.33
C SER A 277 -8.16 8.75 12.16
N LEU A 278 -7.15 8.12 12.75
CA LEU A 278 -5.75 8.45 12.55
C LEU A 278 -5.16 7.61 11.40
N SER A 279 -4.32 8.23 10.58
CA SER A 279 -3.59 7.52 9.53
C SER A 279 -2.72 6.42 10.14
N TYR A 280 -2.68 5.26 9.51
CA TYR A 280 -1.84 4.15 9.98
C TYR A 280 -0.34 4.47 9.81
N ALA A 281 0.46 3.93 10.72
CA ALA A 281 1.92 3.99 10.69
C ALA A 281 2.52 2.67 10.21
N ARG A 282 3.45 2.71 9.24
CA ARG A 282 4.28 1.55 8.87
C ARG A 282 5.76 1.84 9.12
N THR A 283 6.45 0.83 9.65
CA THR A 283 7.90 0.86 9.85
C THR A 283 8.66 0.55 8.55
N GLN A 284 9.94 0.89 8.51
CA GLN A 284 10.80 0.62 7.36
C GLN A 284 10.83 -0.86 6.93
N PRO A 285 10.98 -1.86 7.84
CA PRO A 285 10.91 -3.27 7.43
C PRO A 285 9.53 -3.65 6.86
N GLU A 286 8.43 -3.14 7.41
CA GLU A 286 7.10 -3.38 6.82
C GLU A 286 7.01 -2.87 5.38
N ILE A 287 7.54 -1.66 5.13
CA ILE A 287 7.55 -1.04 3.80
C ILE A 287 8.38 -1.89 2.83
N LEU A 288 9.60 -2.30 3.21
CA LEU A 288 10.47 -3.12 2.37
C LEU A 288 9.80 -4.44 1.97
N ARG A 289 9.18 -5.15 2.92
CA ARG A 289 8.45 -6.41 2.65
C ARG A 289 7.34 -6.23 1.60
N ILE A 290 6.63 -5.10 1.66
CA ILE A 290 5.54 -4.79 0.74
C ILE A 290 6.09 -4.45 -0.64
N VAL A 291 7.04 -3.52 -0.73
CA VAL A 291 7.52 -3.04 -2.02
C VAL A 291 8.43 -4.04 -2.74
N TYR A 292 9.00 -4.99 -2.00
CA TYR A 292 9.65 -6.17 -2.57
C TYR A 292 8.66 -7.28 -2.97
N ALA A 293 7.39 -7.18 -2.56
CA ALA A 293 6.33 -8.17 -2.77
C ALA A 293 6.65 -9.59 -2.22
N THR A 294 7.64 -9.71 -1.33
CA THR A 294 8.14 -10.99 -0.81
C THR A 294 7.62 -11.31 0.59
N GLY A 295 7.24 -10.30 1.37
CA GLY A 295 6.95 -10.48 2.79
C GLY A 295 8.21 -10.60 3.65
N ASP A 296 9.39 -10.35 3.06
CA ASP A 296 10.71 -10.41 3.70
C ASP A 296 11.57 -9.21 3.26
N GLU A 297 11.91 -8.34 4.21
CA GLU A 297 12.69 -7.12 4.02
C GLU A 297 14.14 -7.36 3.60
N SER A 298 14.64 -8.60 3.72
CA SER A 298 15.97 -9.01 3.30
C SER A 298 16.02 -9.62 1.90
N VAL A 299 14.86 -9.86 1.27
CA VAL A 299 14.75 -10.49 -0.05
C VAL A 299 14.19 -9.49 -1.06
N PRO A 300 15.04 -8.86 -1.89
CA PRO A 300 14.61 -8.01 -2.99
C PRO A 300 13.65 -8.68 -3.96
N GLY A 301 12.81 -7.88 -4.59
CA GLY A 301 11.79 -8.34 -5.53
C GLY A 301 10.87 -7.20 -5.92
N GLY A 302 9.72 -7.54 -6.52
CA GLY A 302 8.65 -6.59 -6.80
C GLY A 302 9.17 -5.34 -7.52
N PHE A 303 8.90 -4.17 -6.94
CA PHE A 303 9.32 -2.88 -7.49
C PHE A 303 10.82 -2.61 -7.39
N TYR A 304 11.57 -3.35 -6.56
CA TYR A 304 13.01 -3.17 -6.34
C TYR A 304 13.75 -4.50 -6.55
N PRO A 305 13.94 -4.94 -7.81
CA PRO A 305 14.56 -6.23 -8.12
C PRO A 305 16.00 -6.39 -7.60
N ARG A 306 16.69 -5.29 -7.27
CA ARG A 306 18.04 -5.28 -6.67
C ARG A 306 18.08 -4.69 -5.26
N GLY A 307 16.91 -4.48 -4.68
CA GLY A 307 16.72 -3.87 -3.38
C GLY A 307 16.69 -2.35 -3.42
N ALA A 308 16.09 -1.78 -2.39
CA ALA A 308 16.09 -0.36 -2.08
C ALA A 308 17.48 0.12 -1.62
N ASN A 309 17.69 1.43 -1.69
CA ASN A 309 18.93 2.12 -1.34
C ASN A 309 18.80 2.90 -0.01
N GLY A 310 19.91 3.51 0.43
CA GLY A 310 20.01 4.22 1.71
C GLY A 310 20.45 3.31 2.86
N ASN A 311 20.97 3.91 3.94
CA ASN A 311 21.58 3.15 5.04
C ASN A 311 20.63 2.09 5.61
N ILE A 312 19.38 2.46 5.89
CA ILE A 312 18.38 1.56 6.47
C ILE A 312 18.10 0.36 5.56
N ALA A 313 17.75 0.58 4.29
CA ALA A 313 17.42 -0.52 3.38
C ALA A 313 18.62 -1.46 3.16
N ARG A 314 19.83 -0.89 3.02
CA ARG A 314 21.05 -1.67 2.79
C ARG A 314 21.42 -2.55 3.98
N ARG A 315 21.07 -2.19 5.23
CA ARG A 315 21.31 -3.05 6.41
C ARG A 315 20.61 -4.41 6.33
N PHE A 316 19.47 -4.49 5.64
CA PHE A 316 18.71 -5.74 5.49
C PHE A 316 19.22 -6.65 4.37
N LEU A 317 20.03 -6.12 3.45
CA LEU A 317 20.48 -6.85 2.27
C LEU A 317 21.83 -7.55 2.45
N ASN A 318 22.35 -7.62 3.69
CA ASN A 318 23.61 -8.30 4.01
C ASN A 318 23.45 -9.82 3.78
N GLY A 319 23.73 -10.27 2.56
CA GLY A 319 23.54 -11.64 2.10
C GLY A 319 23.25 -11.78 0.59
N TYR A 320 22.96 -10.66 -0.10
CA TYR A 320 22.71 -10.57 -1.54
C TYR A 320 23.68 -9.61 -2.26
#